data_AF-A0A2V5UDS0-F1
#
_entry.id   AF-A0A2V5UDS0-F1
#
_cell.length_a   1.000
_cell.length_b   1.000
_cell.length_c   1.000
_cell.angle_alpha   90.00
_cell.angle_beta   90.00
_cell.angle_gamma   90.00
#
_symmetry.space_group_name_H-M   'P 1'
#
loop_
_entity.id
_entity.type
_entity.pdbx_description
1 polymer ?
#
loop_
_entity_poly.entity_id
_entity_poly.type
_entity_poly.pdbx_seq_one_letter_code
_entity_poly.pdbx_strand_id
1 'polypeptide(L)'
;MEDVVVPLPNEIFGALNKLGSVNWKQHVRSDKGPNFTERPRIALLLGTVIADGFIAVQAEDAPAVKDIGQRVLALAKGIGVGNSITPHAKAIIDAADKRNWDNVRQELDRTQNSVQQAMNEVHDEKLSQLVSLGGWLRGTEVLTSVVKEHFSNDGAELLHQPDLLSYFQTRLQAMPEFNLPIIREIQDALVEVKPLIDVGDRRIPPESVKKVNEITTRLGHGIVTRD
;
A
#
# COMPACT_ATOMS: atom_id res chain seq x y z
N MET A 1 21.25 -8.28 -8.78
CA MET A 1 20.36 -7.20 -8.31
C MET A 1 19.92 -7.69 -6.94
N GLU A 2 20.27 -6.99 -5.87
CA GLU A 2 19.86 -7.40 -4.52
C GLU A 2 18.33 -7.48 -4.48
N ASP A 3 17.80 -8.55 -3.89
CA ASP A 3 16.36 -8.68 -3.65
C ASP A 3 15.98 -7.67 -2.56
N VAL A 4 15.59 -6.47 -2.99
CA VAL A 4 15.04 -5.45 -2.11
C VAL A 4 13.69 -5.96 -1.61
N VAL A 5 13.63 -6.28 -0.32
CA VAL A 5 12.40 -6.73 0.34
C VAL A 5 11.50 -5.52 0.58
N VAL A 6 10.33 -5.51 -0.06
CA VAL A 6 9.30 -4.51 0.20
C VAL A 6 8.61 -4.87 1.52
N PRO A 7 8.63 -4.01 2.55
CA PRO A 7 7.98 -4.30 3.82
C PRO A 7 6.47 -4.42 3.63
N LEU A 8 5.87 -5.35 4.37
CA LEU A 8 4.42 -5.50 4.36
C LEU A 8 3.77 -4.38 5.19
N PRO A 9 2.57 -3.89 4.80
CA PRO A 9 1.87 -2.87 5.59
C PRO A 9 1.71 -3.24 7.07
N ASN A 10 1.48 -4.52 7.37
CA ASN A 10 1.34 -5.03 8.73
C ASN A 10 2.60 -4.81 9.60
N GLU A 11 3.80 -4.91 9.02
CA GLU A 11 5.06 -4.72 9.73
C GLU A 11 5.23 -3.26 10.15
N ILE A 12 4.94 -2.33 9.23
CA ILE A 12 4.99 -0.89 9.49
C ILE A 12 3.95 -0.49 10.54
N PHE A 13 2.71 -0.97 10.41
CA PHE A 13 1.63 -0.63 11.34
C PHE A 13 1.85 -1.25 12.73
N GLY A 14 2.42 -2.45 12.78
CA GLY A 14 2.86 -3.07 14.03
C GLY A 14 3.96 -2.26 14.73
N ALA A 15 4.90 -1.67 13.98
CA ALA A 15 5.91 -0.77 14.53
C ALA A 15 5.26 0.52 15.07
N LEU A 16 4.33 1.14 14.34
CA LEU A 16 3.61 2.34 14.78
C LEU A 16 2.87 2.14 16.10
N ASN A 17 2.17 1.01 16.27
CA ASN A 17 1.45 0.68 17.51
C ASN A 17 2.38 0.58 18.73
N LYS A 18 3.67 0.28 18.54
CA LYS A 18 4.66 0.26 19.63
C LYS A 18 5.12 1.65 20.03
N LEU A 19 4.99 2.63 19.15
CA LEU A 19 5.40 4.02 19.37
C LEU A 19 4.31 4.85 20.07
N GLY A 20 3.05 4.43 19.99
CA GLY A 20 1.95 5.09 20.69
C GLY A 20 0.58 4.62 20.22
N SER A 21 -0.46 5.16 20.86
CA SER A 21 -1.84 4.94 20.43
C SER A 21 -2.13 5.65 19.11
N VAL A 22 -2.67 4.92 18.13
CA VAL A 22 -3.04 5.45 16.82
C VAL A 22 -4.57 5.39 16.65
N ASN A 23 -5.17 6.48 16.20
CA ASN A 23 -6.60 6.51 15.88
C ASN A 23 -6.87 5.90 14.49
N TRP A 24 -6.76 4.58 14.37
CA TRP A 24 -6.85 3.88 13.07
C TRP A 24 -8.15 4.16 12.29
N LYS A 25 -9.25 4.44 12.97
CA LYS A 25 -10.54 4.77 12.34
C LYS A 25 -10.46 6.00 11.44
N GLN A 26 -9.62 6.99 11.76
CA GLN A 26 -9.47 8.19 10.92
C GLN A 26 -8.79 7.91 9.57
N HIS A 27 -8.11 6.76 9.47
CA HIS A 27 -7.41 6.35 8.26
C HIS A 27 -8.20 5.34 7.42
N VAL A 28 -9.35 4.85 7.90
CA VAL A 28 -10.24 3.98 7.13
C VAL A 28 -10.94 4.80 6.04
N ARG A 29 -10.80 4.38 4.78
CA ARG A 29 -11.48 5.03 3.66
C ARG A 29 -12.91 4.49 3.51
N SER A 30 -13.86 5.38 3.31
CA SER A 30 -15.28 5.04 3.10
C SER A 30 -15.67 4.88 1.62
N ASP A 31 -14.85 5.38 0.69
CA ASP A 31 -15.22 5.43 -0.72
C ASP A 31 -14.75 4.19 -1.50
N LYS A 32 -15.70 3.56 -2.20
CA LYS A 32 -15.43 2.38 -3.05
C LYS A 32 -14.61 2.71 -4.30
N GLY A 33 -14.33 3.98 -4.57
CA GLY A 33 -13.60 4.47 -5.74
C GLY A 33 -14.25 4.09 -7.08
N PRO A 34 -13.70 4.56 -8.21
CA PRO A 34 -14.19 4.22 -9.53
C PRO A 34 -13.70 2.82 -9.95
N ASN A 35 -14.39 2.24 -10.94
CA ASN A 35 -13.92 1.06 -11.64
C ASN A 35 -12.97 1.49 -12.77
N PHE A 36 -11.75 0.97 -12.75
CA PHE A 36 -10.76 1.16 -13.80
C PHE A 36 -10.76 -0.02 -14.77
N THR A 37 -10.26 0.21 -15.98
CA THR A 37 -10.12 -0.82 -17.03
C THR A 37 -8.66 -1.09 -17.35
N GLU A 38 -7.77 -0.18 -16.99
CA GLU A 38 -6.34 -0.22 -17.26
C GLU A 38 -5.64 -1.12 -16.23
N ARG A 39 -5.13 -2.28 -16.66
CA ARG A 39 -4.46 -3.26 -15.78
C ARG A 39 -3.40 -2.64 -14.85
N PRO A 40 -2.52 -1.72 -15.31
CA PRO A 40 -1.53 -1.07 -14.43
C PRO A 40 -2.17 -0.28 -13.29
N ARG A 41 -3.27 0.42 -13.56
CA ARG A 41 -4.01 1.19 -12.55
C ARG A 41 -4.77 0.28 -11.58
N ILE A 42 -5.36 -0.80 -12.09
CA ILE A 42 -6.00 -1.82 -11.25
C ILE A 42 -4.97 -2.48 -10.33
N ALA A 43 -3.76 -2.76 -10.81
CA ALA A 43 -2.68 -3.32 -10.00
C ALA A 43 -2.24 -2.38 -8.87
N LEU A 44 -1.97 -1.10 -9.18
CA LEU A 44 -1.70 -0.06 -8.17
C LEU A 44 -2.82 -0.01 -7.12
N LEU A 45 -4.08 0.06 -7.57
CA LEU A 45 -5.23 0.14 -6.69
C LEU A 45 -5.38 -1.11 -5.82
N LEU A 46 -5.12 -2.30 -6.35
CA LEU A 46 -5.20 -3.56 -5.59
C LEU A 46 -4.24 -3.53 -4.39
N GLY A 47 -3.00 -3.09 -4.60
CA GLY A 47 -2.03 -2.91 -3.53
C GLY A 47 -2.51 -1.93 -2.45
N THR A 48 -3.02 -0.78 -2.89
CA THR A 48 -3.60 0.24 -1.98
C THR A 48 -4.77 -0.32 -1.17
N VAL A 49 -5.67 -1.09 -1.79
CA VAL A 49 -6.83 -1.68 -1.11
C VAL A 49 -6.43 -2.78 -0.12
N ILE A 50 -5.39 -3.58 -0.41
CA ILE A 50 -4.83 -4.53 0.54
C ILE A 50 -4.27 -3.80 1.77
N ALA A 51 -3.55 -2.70 1.57
CA ALA A 51 -3.06 -1.86 2.67
C ALA A 51 -4.21 -1.24 3.48
N ASP A 52 -5.27 -0.77 2.82
CA ASP A 52 -6.51 -0.34 3.50
C ASP A 52 -7.12 -1.47 4.33
N GLY A 53 -7.00 -2.73 3.90
CA GLY A 53 -7.41 -3.91 4.65
C GLY A 53 -6.75 -4.00 6.01
N PHE A 54 -5.43 -3.84 6.07
CA PHE A 54 -4.70 -3.85 7.33
C PHE A 54 -5.14 -2.70 8.24
N ILE A 55 -5.37 -1.51 7.69
CA ILE A 55 -5.83 -0.33 8.44
C ILE A 55 -7.22 -0.59 9.04
N ALA A 56 -8.14 -1.17 8.27
CA ALA A 56 -9.48 -1.52 8.74
C ALA A 56 -9.43 -2.58 9.86
N VAL A 57 -8.47 -3.51 9.82
CA VAL A 57 -8.26 -4.47 10.92
C VAL A 57 -7.73 -3.78 12.17
N GLN A 58 -6.77 -2.86 12.03
CA GLN A 58 -6.28 -2.08 13.17
C GLN A 58 -7.40 -1.22 13.80
N ALA A 59 -8.37 -0.79 13.00
CA ALA A 59 -9.56 -0.07 13.44
C ALA A 59 -10.69 -0.98 13.99
N GLU A 60 -10.52 -2.31 13.91
CA GLU A 60 -11.55 -3.32 14.20
C GLU A 60 -12.89 -3.06 13.49
N ASP A 61 -12.83 -2.55 12.25
CA ASP A 61 -13.99 -2.15 11.46
C ASP A 61 -14.44 -3.30 10.54
N ALA A 62 -15.35 -4.14 11.05
CA ALA A 62 -15.85 -5.30 10.29
C ALA A 62 -16.55 -4.91 8.97
N PRO A 63 -17.44 -3.91 8.92
CA PRO A 63 -18.00 -3.42 7.66
C PRO A 63 -16.92 -3.04 6.63
N ALA A 64 -15.91 -2.26 7.02
CA ALA A 64 -14.83 -1.85 6.13
C ALA A 64 -14.01 -3.05 5.64
N VAL A 65 -13.65 -4.00 6.52
CA VAL A 65 -12.93 -5.23 6.14
C VAL A 65 -13.71 -6.03 5.10
N LYS A 66 -15.04 -6.14 5.23
CA LYS A 66 -15.88 -6.86 4.27
C LYS A 66 -15.93 -6.17 2.91
N ASP A 67 -16.08 -4.85 2.89
CA ASP A 67 -16.03 -4.06 1.66
C ASP A 67 -14.66 -4.20 0.97
N ILE A 68 -13.58 -4.23 1.75
CA ILE A 68 -12.21 -4.47 1.24
C ILE A 68 -12.09 -5.86 0.63
N GLY A 69 -12.55 -6.92 1.31
CA GLY A 69 -12.54 -8.28 0.77
C GLY A 69 -13.25 -8.40 -0.57
N GLN A 70 -14.43 -7.75 -0.71
CA GLN A 70 -15.15 -7.69 -1.98
C GLN A 70 -14.39 -6.94 -3.06
N ARG A 71 -13.73 -5.84 -2.69
CA ARG A 71 -12.98 -5.00 -3.63
C ARG A 71 -11.69 -5.66 -4.10
N VAL A 72 -10.96 -6.32 -3.20
CA VAL A 72 -9.80 -7.18 -3.54
C VAL A 72 -10.20 -8.22 -4.59
N LEU A 73 -11.34 -8.90 -4.40
CA LEU A 73 -11.85 -9.88 -5.34
C LEU A 73 -12.14 -9.27 -6.73
N ALA A 74 -12.78 -8.11 -6.77
CA ALA A 74 -13.11 -7.44 -8.02
C ALA A 74 -11.86 -7.00 -8.79
N LEU A 75 -10.88 -6.40 -8.11
CA LEU A 75 -9.63 -5.93 -8.71
C LEU A 75 -8.76 -7.10 -9.19
N ALA A 76 -8.65 -8.17 -8.39
CA ALA A 76 -7.91 -9.38 -8.75
C ALA A 76 -8.46 -10.04 -10.04
N LYS A 77 -9.79 -10.03 -10.22
CA LYS A 77 -10.41 -10.48 -11.48
C LYS A 77 -10.04 -9.56 -12.64
N GLY A 78 -10.03 -8.24 -12.43
CA GLY A 78 -9.68 -7.25 -13.46
C GLY A 78 -8.26 -7.37 -14.03
N ILE A 79 -7.35 -8.01 -13.30
CA ILE A 79 -5.96 -8.26 -13.76
C ILE A 79 -5.65 -9.73 -14.03
N GLY A 80 -6.65 -10.61 -13.97
CA GLY A 80 -6.51 -12.02 -14.39
C GLY A 80 -6.07 -13.01 -13.31
N VAL A 81 -5.92 -12.59 -12.05
CA VAL A 81 -5.47 -13.46 -10.94
C VAL A 81 -6.59 -13.88 -9.99
N GLY A 82 -7.85 -13.63 -10.37
CA GLY A 82 -9.02 -13.82 -9.49
C GLY A 82 -9.16 -15.23 -8.90
N ASN A 83 -8.73 -16.29 -9.60
CA ASN A 83 -8.84 -17.67 -9.12
C ASN A 83 -8.00 -17.91 -7.86
N SER A 84 -6.75 -17.42 -7.85
CA SER A 84 -5.83 -17.54 -6.72
C SER A 84 -6.26 -16.69 -5.52
N ILE A 85 -6.99 -15.59 -5.78
CA ILE A 85 -7.36 -14.61 -4.73
C ILE A 85 -8.75 -14.84 -4.14
N THR A 86 -9.66 -15.49 -4.88
CA THR A 86 -11.04 -15.73 -4.42
C THR A 86 -11.13 -16.45 -3.06
N PRO A 87 -10.32 -17.49 -2.76
CA PRO A 87 -10.36 -18.15 -1.45
C PRO A 87 -10.01 -17.19 -0.31
N HIS A 88 -8.96 -16.38 -0.48
CA HIS A 88 -8.53 -15.42 0.53
C HIS A 88 -9.57 -14.32 0.78
N ALA A 89 -10.15 -13.77 -0.29
CA ALA A 89 -11.19 -12.76 -0.17
C ALA A 89 -12.42 -13.26 0.62
N LYS A 90 -12.82 -14.52 0.42
CA LYS A 90 -13.90 -15.16 1.19
C LYS A 90 -13.49 -15.35 2.65
N ALA A 91 -12.29 -15.86 2.90
CA ALA A 91 -11.78 -16.08 4.25
C ALA A 91 -11.66 -14.77 5.06
N ILE A 92 -11.28 -13.65 4.41
CA ILE A 92 -11.27 -12.31 5.01
C ILE A 92 -12.68 -11.91 5.46
N ILE A 93 -13.68 -12.06 4.57
CA ILE A 93 -15.08 -11.69 4.87
C ILE A 93 -15.62 -12.54 6.02
N ASP A 94 -15.44 -13.86 5.95
CA ASP A 94 -15.93 -14.80 6.97
C ASP A 94 -15.25 -14.57 8.34
N ALA A 95 -13.97 -14.20 8.35
CA ALA A 95 -13.24 -13.87 9.57
C ALA A 95 -13.68 -12.53 10.17
N ALA A 96 -13.98 -11.53 9.34
CA ALA A 96 -14.55 -10.26 9.78
C ALA A 96 -15.93 -10.44 10.41
N ASP A 97 -16.79 -11.29 9.85
CA ASP A 97 -18.11 -11.59 10.44
C ASP A 97 -17.99 -12.19 11.84
N LYS A 98 -16.92 -12.96 12.09
CA LYS A 98 -16.59 -13.54 13.40
C LYS A 98 -15.74 -12.62 14.27
N ARG A 99 -15.38 -11.42 13.79
CA ARG A 99 -14.42 -10.50 14.43
C ARG A 99 -13.09 -11.16 14.79
N ASN A 100 -12.64 -12.13 13.99
CA ASN A 100 -11.37 -12.81 14.17
C ASN A 100 -10.25 -12.01 13.47
N TRP A 101 -9.80 -10.94 14.13
CA TRP A 101 -8.84 -9.98 13.57
C TRP A 101 -7.47 -10.60 13.25
N ASP A 102 -7.01 -11.56 14.05
CA ASP A 102 -5.77 -12.29 13.77
C ASP A 102 -5.86 -13.04 12.44
N ASN A 103 -6.98 -13.73 12.20
CA ASN A 103 -7.19 -14.45 10.95
C ASN A 103 -7.37 -13.50 9.75
N VAL A 104 -8.04 -12.35 9.93
CA VAL A 104 -8.12 -11.34 8.87
C VAL A 104 -6.72 -10.86 8.48
N ARG A 105 -5.86 -10.52 9.46
CA ARG A 105 -4.47 -10.10 9.19
C ARG A 105 -3.71 -11.18 8.42
N GLN A 106 -3.79 -12.42 8.87
CA GLN A 106 -3.11 -13.53 8.22
C GLN A 106 -3.59 -13.75 6.78
N GLU A 107 -4.88 -13.61 6.51
CA GLU A 107 -5.42 -13.75 5.15
C GLU A 107 -5.07 -12.56 4.25
N LEU A 108 -4.96 -11.35 4.77
CA LEU A 108 -4.46 -10.20 4.02
C LEU A 108 -2.99 -10.38 3.64
N ASP A 109 -2.14 -10.85 4.57
CA ASP A 109 -0.73 -11.17 4.30
C ASP A 109 -0.62 -12.26 3.22
N ARG A 110 -1.41 -13.33 3.35
CA ARG A 110 -1.49 -14.40 2.33
C ARG A 110 -1.98 -13.88 0.99
N THR A 111 -2.97 -12.97 0.97
CA THR A 111 -3.48 -12.36 -0.26
C THR A 111 -2.36 -11.66 -1.01
N GLN A 112 -1.56 -10.84 -0.33
CA GLN A 112 -0.45 -10.12 -0.97
C GLN A 112 0.57 -11.08 -1.60
N ASN A 113 0.94 -12.15 -0.89
CA ASN A 113 1.83 -13.19 -1.41
C ASN A 113 1.24 -13.94 -2.60
N SER A 114 -0.03 -14.35 -2.52
CA SER A 114 -0.72 -15.05 -3.59
C SER A 114 -0.90 -14.18 -4.84
N VAL A 115 -1.10 -12.86 -4.70
CA VAL A 115 -1.13 -11.93 -5.84
C VAL A 115 0.23 -11.92 -6.53
N GLN A 116 1.30 -11.76 -5.76
CA GLN A 116 2.67 -11.73 -6.29
C GLN A 116 3.04 -13.04 -7.00
N GLN A 117 2.70 -14.19 -6.41
CA GLN A 117 2.94 -15.50 -7.01
C GLN A 117 2.11 -15.69 -8.29
N ALA A 118 0.79 -15.44 -8.24
CA ALA A 118 -0.09 -15.64 -9.39
C ALA A 118 0.30 -14.76 -10.58
N MET A 119 0.77 -13.53 -10.33
CA MET A 119 1.27 -12.65 -11.39
C MET A 119 2.56 -13.17 -12.01
N ASN A 120 3.48 -13.72 -11.22
CA ASN A 120 4.70 -14.31 -11.74
C ASN A 120 4.40 -15.55 -12.61
N GLU A 121 3.43 -16.38 -12.21
CA GLU A 121 3.00 -17.56 -12.96
C GLU A 121 2.42 -17.22 -14.34
N VAL A 122 1.80 -16.05 -14.50
CA VAL A 122 1.27 -15.57 -15.78
C VAL A 122 2.19 -14.59 -16.50
N HIS A 123 3.46 -14.49 -16.07
CA HIS A 123 4.48 -13.58 -16.62
C HIS A 123 4.11 -12.08 -16.56
N ASP A 124 3.25 -11.68 -15.61
CA ASP A 124 2.87 -10.29 -15.32
C ASP A 124 3.69 -9.71 -14.15
N GLU A 125 4.98 -10.03 -14.06
CA GLU A 125 5.88 -9.55 -13.00
C GLU A 125 5.85 -8.02 -12.87
N LYS A 126 5.70 -7.29 -13.97
CA LYS A 126 5.61 -5.83 -13.97
C LYS A 126 4.36 -5.32 -13.23
N LEU A 127 3.22 -5.99 -13.36
CA LEU A 127 2.00 -5.63 -12.62
C LEU A 127 2.15 -5.93 -11.13
N SER A 128 2.87 -6.99 -10.77
CA SER A 128 3.11 -7.33 -9.37
C SER A 128 3.89 -6.22 -8.66
N GLN A 129 4.85 -5.61 -9.34
CA GLN A 129 5.59 -4.45 -8.81
C GLN A 129 4.68 -3.25 -8.56
N LEU A 130 3.68 -3.04 -9.43
CA LEU A 130 2.68 -1.99 -9.23
C LEU A 130 1.77 -2.27 -8.04
N VAL A 131 1.41 -3.54 -7.77
CA VAL A 131 0.70 -3.92 -6.54
C VAL A 131 1.55 -3.57 -5.31
N SER A 132 2.82 -3.98 -5.28
CA SER A 132 3.73 -3.68 -4.17
C SER A 132 3.90 -2.18 -3.96
N LEU A 133 4.05 -1.41 -5.04
CA LEU A 133 4.15 0.05 -5.00
C LEU A 133 2.88 0.72 -4.46
N GLY A 134 1.70 0.26 -4.89
CA GLY A 134 0.42 0.78 -4.40
C GLY A 134 0.20 0.53 -2.90
N GLY A 135 0.63 -0.64 -2.41
CA GLY A 135 0.61 -0.96 -0.98
C GLY A 135 1.61 -0.11 -0.18
N TRP A 136 2.83 0.06 -0.71
CA TRP A 136 3.86 0.88 -0.08
C TRP A 136 3.45 2.36 0.01
N LEU A 137 2.97 2.97 -1.08
CA LEU A 137 2.51 4.36 -1.08
C LEU A 137 1.42 4.60 -0.02
N ARG A 138 0.49 3.66 0.11
CA ARG A 138 -0.57 3.73 1.11
C ARG A 138 -0.04 3.57 2.54
N GLY A 139 0.89 2.64 2.76
CA GLY A 139 1.56 2.47 4.05
C GLY A 139 2.33 3.73 4.46
N THR A 140 3.09 4.32 3.55
CA THR A 140 3.86 5.56 3.77
C THR A 140 2.95 6.75 4.04
N GLU A 141 1.82 6.87 3.34
CA GLU A 141 0.81 7.90 3.62
C GLU A 141 0.31 7.84 5.06
N VAL A 142 -0.08 6.65 5.54
CA VAL A 142 -0.57 6.50 6.91
C VAL A 142 0.54 6.68 7.93
N LEU A 143 1.70 6.08 7.70
CA LEU A 143 2.87 6.22 8.57
C LEU A 143 3.21 7.69 8.78
N THR A 144 3.37 8.45 7.71
CA THR A 144 3.66 9.88 7.80
C THR A 144 2.49 10.66 8.40
N SER A 145 1.24 10.20 8.23
CA SER A 145 0.09 10.84 8.87
C SER A 145 0.12 10.71 10.39
N VAL A 146 0.41 9.51 10.88
CA VAL A 146 0.52 9.22 12.32
C VAL A 146 1.71 9.96 12.93
N VAL A 147 2.87 9.90 12.26
CA VAL A 147 4.08 10.57 12.75
C VAL A 147 3.93 12.09 12.75
N LYS A 148 3.18 12.70 11.81
CA LYS A 148 2.99 14.16 11.84
C LYS A 148 2.13 14.64 13.01
N GLU A 149 1.12 13.84 13.41
CA GLU A 149 0.20 14.20 14.51
C GLU A 149 0.95 14.27 15.84
N HIS A 150 1.85 13.33 16.07
CA HIS A 150 2.74 13.28 17.23
C HIS A 150 4.15 12.92 16.80
N PHE A 151 4.92 13.94 16.41
CA PHE A 151 6.27 13.71 15.89
C PHE A 151 7.16 12.95 16.88
N SER A 152 7.75 11.87 16.38
CA SER A 152 8.79 11.09 17.06
C SER A 152 9.90 10.75 16.07
N ASN A 153 11.15 10.78 16.54
CA ASN A 153 12.29 10.40 15.71
C ASN A 153 12.21 8.91 15.31
N ASP A 154 11.83 8.05 16.25
CA ASP A 154 11.72 6.61 16.00
C ASP A 154 10.65 6.30 14.94
N GLY A 155 9.53 7.03 14.94
CA GLY A 155 8.51 6.91 13.91
C GLY A 155 8.95 7.47 12.56
N ALA A 156 9.66 8.59 12.56
CA ALA A 156 10.22 9.16 11.33
C ALA A 156 11.27 8.21 10.71
N GLU A 157 12.06 7.51 11.52
CA GLU A 157 13.09 6.57 11.08
C GLU A 157 12.51 5.36 10.33
N LEU A 158 11.24 5.01 10.54
CA LEU A 158 10.56 3.97 9.75
C LEU A 158 10.47 4.33 8.25
N LEU A 159 10.62 5.61 7.90
CA LEU A 159 10.67 6.09 6.52
C LEU A 159 12.05 5.94 5.87
N HIS A 160 13.11 5.67 6.64
CA HIS A 160 14.48 5.66 6.16
C HIS A 160 14.79 4.39 5.35
N GLN A 161 14.20 4.29 4.15
CA GLN A 161 14.31 3.16 3.23
C GLN A 161 14.68 3.64 1.81
N PRO A 162 15.81 4.33 1.61
CA PRO A 162 16.16 4.96 0.34
C PRO A 162 16.39 3.95 -0.80
N ASP A 163 16.83 2.74 -0.48
CA ASP A 163 17.02 1.66 -1.46
C ASP A 163 15.69 1.17 -2.04
N LEU A 164 14.63 1.17 -1.24
CA LEU A 164 13.29 0.81 -1.68
C LEU A 164 12.71 1.81 -2.69
N LEU A 165 12.99 3.11 -2.51
CA LEU A 165 12.62 4.11 -3.51
C LEU A 165 13.41 3.93 -4.80
N SER A 166 14.72 3.69 -4.69
CA SER A 166 15.60 3.45 -5.84
C SER A 166 15.16 2.20 -6.62
N TYR A 167 14.73 1.16 -5.90
CA TYR A 167 14.13 -0.04 -6.44
C TYR A 167 12.86 0.29 -7.25
N PHE A 168 11.89 0.97 -6.66
CA PHE A 168 10.64 1.31 -7.37
C PHE A 168 10.89 2.22 -8.57
N GLN A 169 11.78 3.20 -8.47
CA GLN A 169 12.18 4.05 -9.59
C GLN A 169 12.73 3.22 -10.75
N THR A 170 13.67 2.33 -10.47
CA THR A 170 14.28 1.44 -11.48
C THR A 170 13.23 0.54 -12.13
N ARG A 171 12.32 -0.02 -11.33
CA ARG A 171 11.22 -0.85 -11.84
C ARG A 171 10.30 -0.05 -12.76
N LEU A 172 9.84 1.12 -12.36
CA LEU A 172 8.96 1.96 -13.18
C LEU A 172 9.64 2.41 -14.49
N GLN A 173 10.93 2.74 -14.46
CA GLN A 173 11.70 3.07 -15.67
C GLN A 173 11.79 1.90 -16.65
N ALA A 174 11.80 0.66 -16.15
CA ALA A 174 11.78 -0.55 -16.96
C ALA A 174 10.39 -0.94 -17.50
N MET A 175 9.37 -0.09 -17.30
CA MET A 175 7.98 -0.32 -17.73
C MET A 175 7.44 0.84 -18.59
N PRO A 176 8.13 1.26 -19.67
CA PRO A 176 7.70 2.39 -20.50
C PRO A 176 6.33 2.16 -21.17
N GLU A 177 5.89 0.92 -21.29
CA GLU A 177 4.56 0.57 -21.79
C GLU A 177 3.41 1.00 -20.86
N PHE A 178 3.67 1.16 -19.55
CA PHE A 178 2.67 1.56 -18.57
C PHE A 178 2.55 3.08 -18.48
N ASN A 179 2.07 3.67 -19.58
CA ASN A 179 2.12 5.09 -19.82
C ASN A 179 0.85 5.84 -19.37
N LEU A 180 0.54 5.79 -18.07
CA LEU A 180 -0.62 6.47 -17.47
C LEU A 180 -0.19 7.75 -16.74
N PRO A 181 -1.02 8.83 -16.71
CA PRO A 181 -0.71 10.06 -15.98
C PRO A 181 -0.29 9.80 -14.52
N ILE A 182 -1.08 9.01 -13.78
CA ILE A 182 -0.78 8.66 -12.39
C ILE A 182 0.56 7.91 -12.23
N ILE A 183 0.98 7.10 -13.20
CA ILE A 183 2.26 6.39 -13.12
C ILE A 183 3.42 7.37 -13.28
N ARG A 184 3.32 8.33 -14.19
CA ARG A 184 4.32 9.40 -14.35
C ARG A 184 4.40 10.27 -13.11
N GLU A 185 3.26 10.65 -12.53
CA GLU A 185 3.23 11.41 -11.27
C GLU A 185 3.90 10.65 -10.12
N ILE A 186 3.69 9.33 -10.02
CA ILE A 186 4.38 8.51 -9.03
C ILE A 186 5.89 8.48 -9.30
N GLN A 187 6.33 8.34 -10.56
CA GLN A 187 7.75 8.38 -10.91
C GLN A 187 8.41 9.68 -10.44
N ASP A 188 7.81 10.82 -10.76
CA ASP A 188 8.31 12.15 -10.38
C ASP A 188 8.32 12.31 -8.85
N ALA A 189 7.26 11.86 -8.18
CA ALA A 189 7.16 11.92 -6.73
C ALA A 189 8.20 11.06 -6.01
N LEU A 190 8.55 9.88 -6.54
CA LEU A 190 9.62 9.07 -5.94
C LEU A 190 10.97 9.80 -5.97
N VAL A 191 11.23 10.58 -7.03
CA VAL A 191 12.44 11.44 -7.13
C VAL A 191 12.39 12.55 -6.07
N GLU A 192 11.22 13.17 -5.86
CA GLU A 192 11.02 14.21 -4.84
C GLU A 192 11.15 13.67 -3.41
N VAL A 193 10.65 12.46 -3.14
CA VAL A 193 10.64 11.85 -1.79
C VAL A 193 12.03 11.37 -1.37
N LYS A 194 12.84 10.81 -2.28
CA LYS A 194 14.14 10.22 -1.94
C LYS A 194 15.03 11.13 -1.08
N PRO A 195 15.34 12.39 -1.44
CA PRO A 195 16.20 13.25 -0.62
C PRO A 195 15.57 13.66 0.72
N LEU A 196 14.26 13.48 0.93
CA LEU A 196 13.59 13.81 2.18
C LEU A 196 13.82 12.74 3.26
N ILE A 197 14.08 11.50 2.84
CA ILE A 197 14.28 10.34 3.72
C ILE A 197 15.72 9.82 3.69
N ASP A 198 16.47 10.09 2.63
CA ASP A 198 17.89 9.72 2.47
C ASP A 198 18.78 10.80 3.10
N VAL A 199 18.80 10.83 4.43
CA VAL A 199 19.45 11.90 5.20
C VAL A 199 20.83 11.49 5.75
N GLY A 200 21.30 10.28 5.43
CA GLY A 200 22.52 9.67 5.97
C GLY A 200 22.38 9.37 7.46
N ASP A 201 23.41 9.66 8.26
CA ASP A 201 23.38 9.47 9.71
C ASP A 201 22.55 10.53 10.47
N ARG A 202 21.92 11.48 9.74
CA ARG A 202 21.06 12.51 10.34
C ARG A 202 19.67 11.95 10.58
N ARG A 203 18.91 12.60 11.46
CA ARG A 203 17.50 12.27 11.68
C ARG A 203 16.61 12.94 10.65
N ILE A 204 15.57 12.24 10.21
CA ILE A 204 14.54 12.78 9.31
C ILE A 204 13.77 13.90 10.06
N PRO A 205 13.78 15.15 9.56
CA PRO A 205 13.13 16.26 10.24
C PRO A 205 11.59 16.22 10.07
N PRO A 206 10.83 16.89 10.97
CA PRO A 206 9.36 16.97 10.87
C PRO A 206 8.85 17.50 9.53
N GLU A 207 9.56 18.47 8.94
CA GLU A 207 9.21 19.05 7.63
C GLU A 207 9.32 18.01 6.50
N SER A 208 10.31 17.11 6.54
CA SER A 208 10.40 16.00 5.60
C SER A 208 9.19 15.08 5.74
N VAL A 209 8.83 14.67 6.97
CA VAL A 209 7.66 13.82 7.20
C VAL A 209 6.38 14.45 6.66
N LYS A 210 6.18 15.75 6.95
CA LYS A 210 5.03 16.51 6.45
C LYS A 210 4.98 16.53 4.92
N LYS A 211 6.11 16.83 4.27
CA LYS A 211 6.21 16.90 2.81
C LYS A 211 5.98 15.54 2.15
N VAL A 212 6.53 14.47 2.70
CA VAL A 212 6.27 13.09 2.24
C VAL A 212 4.79 12.74 2.38
N ASN A 213 4.15 13.15 3.48
CA ASN A 213 2.72 12.95 3.64
C ASN A 213 1.91 13.68 2.56
N GLU A 214 2.18 14.97 2.32
CA GLU A 214 1.47 15.76 1.31
C GLU A 214 1.57 15.10 -0.09
N ILE A 215 2.77 14.64 -0.46
CA ILE A 215 3.00 13.92 -1.72
C ILE A 215 2.19 12.62 -1.76
N THR A 216 2.32 11.77 -0.74
CA THR A 216 1.68 10.45 -0.73
C THR A 216 0.16 10.53 -0.61
N THR A 217 -0.39 11.53 0.09
CA THR A 217 -1.84 11.80 0.12
C THR A 217 -2.35 12.23 -1.26
N ARG A 218 -1.63 13.11 -1.98
CA ARG A 218 -2.00 13.49 -3.35
C ARG A 218 -1.98 12.29 -4.30
N LEU A 219 -0.92 11.48 -4.26
CA LEU A 219 -0.84 10.26 -5.08
C LEU A 219 -1.93 9.25 -4.70
N GLY A 220 -2.18 9.08 -3.41
CA GLY A 220 -3.24 8.22 -2.88
C GLY A 220 -4.60 8.62 -3.43
N HIS A 221 -4.89 9.92 -3.51
CA HIS A 221 -6.10 10.43 -4.16
C HIS A 221 -6.13 10.07 -5.64
N GLY A 222 -5.08 10.38 -6.41
CA GLY A 222 -5.02 10.09 -7.86
C GLY A 222 -5.09 8.59 -8.21
N ILE A 223 -4.64 7.70 -7.32
CA ILE A 223 -4.80 6.24 -7.49
C ILE A 223 -6.28 5.84 -7.37
N VAL A 224 -7.06 6.49 -6.50
CA VAL A 224 -8.43 6.12 -6.17
C VAL A 224 -9.51 6.99 -6.83
N THR A 225 -9.15 8.00 -7.62
CA THR A 225 -10.10 8.83 -8.37
C THR A 225 -9.88 8.74 -9.88
N ARG A 226 -10.84 9.17 -10.69
CA ARG A 226 -10.60 9.47 -12.11
C ARG A 226 -10.42 10.98 -12.20
N ASP A 227 -9.33 11.41 -12.84
CA ASP A 227 -9.17 12.79 -13.30
C ASP A 227 -10.16 13.10 -14.43
#